data_AF-A0A831SJ91-F1
#
_entry.id   AF-A0A831SJ91-F1
#
_cell.length_a   1.000
_cell.length_b   1.000
_cell.length_c   1.000
_cell.angle_alpha   90.00
_cell.angle_beta   90.00
_cell.angle_gamma   90.00
#
_symmetry.space_group_name_H-M   'P 1'
#
loop_
_entity.id
_entity.type
_entity.pdbx_description
1 polymer ?
#
loop_
_entity_poly.entity_id
_entity_poly.type
_entity_poly.pdbx_seq_one_letter_code
_entity_poly.pdbx_strand_id
1 'polypeptide(L)'
;MNKASKSEPGKKIIDMILNSSFYRFVRSEINEFRDRRLEEIVLSRPVPQHIAIIMDGNRRYARQLGLSDEEGYLHGRNKLQEVLEWCYELGVKILTVYAFSTENFKRSEKEVRNLLRLCEIELERALGDSRIHKNEVRVNIVGRLELLPENIQKLAKKIMYSTKHYSKHILNIALAYGGRQEIIDAITRIARDVKEGKLSIEDINEKKFSSY
;
A
#
# COMPACT_ATOMS: atom_id res chain seq x y z
N MET A 1 8.57 -44.19 -0.12
CA MET A 1 7.92 -43.45 -1.23
C MET A 1 7.57 -44.45 -2.33
N ASN A 2 6.28 -44.68 -2.58
CA ASN A 2 5.78 -45.83 -3.32
C ASN A 2 5.79 -45.62 -4.85
N LYS A 3 6.26 -46.62 -5.62
CA LYS A 3 6.39 -46.59 -7.10
C LYS A 3 5.08 -46.28 -7.87
N ALA A 4 3.92 -46.42 -7.22
CA ALA A 4 2.60 -46.17 -7.80
C ALA A 4 2.32 -44.68 -8.12
N SER A 5 2.91 -43.73 -7.38
CA SER A 5 2.64 -42.28 -7.55
C SER A 5 3.29 -41.66 -8.79
N LYS A 6 4.18 -42.39 -9.49
CA LYS A 6 4.86 -41.93 -10.70
C LYS A 6 4.20 -42.41 -12.01
N SER A 7 3.22 -43.30 -11.93
CA SER A 7 2.47 -43.80 -13.10
C SER A 7 1.42 -42.79 -13.57
N GLU A 8 1.13 -42.72 -14.88
CA GLU A 8 0.08 -41.86 -15.46
C GLU A 8 -1.30 -42.03 -14.78
N PRO A 9 -1.77 -43.26 -14.49
CA PRO A 9 -3.02 -43.47 -13.76
C PRO A 9 -2.94 -42.98 -12.31
N GLY A 10 -1.79 -43.17 -11.65
CA GLY A 10 -1.55 -42.68 -10.30
C GLY A 10 -1.57 -41.16 -10.21
N LYS A 11 -1.02 -40.46 -11.22
CA LYS A 11 -1.10 -39.00 -11.33
C LYS A 11 -2.54 -38.53 -11.53
N LYS A 12 -3.32 -39.18 -12.41
CA LYS A 12 -4.74 -38.86 -12.63
C LYS A 12 -5.60 -39.03 -11.37
N ILE A 13 -5.34 -40.09 -10.59
CA ILE A 13 -6.07 -40.33 -9.33
C ILE A 13 -5.69 -39.27 -8.27
N ILE A 14 -4.41 -38.92 -8.17
CA ILE A 14 -3.95 -37.84 -7.28
C ILE A 14 -4.57 -36.51 -7.69
N ASP A 15 -4.54 -36.16 -8.98
CA ASP A 15 -5.16 -34.93 -9.49
C ASP A 15 -6.67 -34.91 -9.25
N MET A 16 -7.35 -36.04 -9.40
CA MET A 16 -8.80 -36.15 -9.11
C MET A 16 -9.09 -35.92 -7.63
N ILE A 17 -8.25 -36.45 -6.73
CA ILE A 17 -8.36 -36.24 -5.28
C ILE A 17 -8.08 -34.77 -4.94
N LEU A 18 -6.98 -34.19 -5.45
CA LEU A 18 -6.61 -32.79 -5.20
C LEU A 18 -7.64 -31.78 -5.74
N ASN A 19 -8.39 -32.14 -6.78
CA ASN A 19 -9.45 -31.30 -7.35
C ASN A 19 -10.85 -31.61 -6.80
N SER A 20 -10.99 -32.65 -5.97
CA SER A 20 -12.29 -33.02 -5.38
C SER A 20 -12.83 -31.91 -4.47
N SER A 21 -14.15 -31.82 -4.38
CA SER A 21 -14.83 -30.90 -3.45
C SER A 21 -14.44 -31.17 -2.00
N PHE A 22 -14.27 -32.45 -1.64
CA PHE A 22 -13.85 -32.88 -0.30
C PHE A 22 -12.43 -32.43 0.04
N TYR A 23 -11.45 -32.62 -0.85
CA TYR A 23 -10.09 -32.15 -0.59
C TYR A 23 -10.00 -30.63 -0.51
N ARG A 24 -10.72 -29.91 -1.38
CA ARG A 24 -10.82 -28.44 -1.30
C ARG A 24 -11.42 -27.99 0.03
N PHE A 25 -12.47 -28.67 0.49
CA PHE A 25 -13.08 -28.43 1.80
C PHE A 25 -12.10 -28.67 2.93
N VAL A 26 -11.48 -29.86 3.02
CA VAL A 26 -10.50 -30.19 4.07
C VAL A 26 -9.31 -29.23 4.06
N ARG A 27 -8.79 -28.88 2.88
CA ARG A 27 -7.70 -27.89 2.74
C ARG A 27 -8.14 -26.49 3.20
N SER A 28 -9.38 -26.10 2.93
CA SER A 28 -9.95 -24.84 3.42
C SER A 28 -9.98 -24.81 4.95
N GLU A 29 -10.53 -25.85 5.57
CA GLU A 29 -10.60 -25.99 7.04
C GLU A 29 -9.21 -25.97 7.68
N ILE A 30 -8.24 -26.69 7.10
CA ILE A 30 -6.85 -26.69 7.58
C ILE A 30 -6.21 -25.30 7.47
N ASN A 31 -6.44 -24.59 6.35
CA ASN A 31 -5.92 -23.23 6.19
C ASN A 31 -6.57 -22.29 7.21
N GLU A 32 -7.88 -22.36 7.40
CA GLU A 32 -8.60 -21.52 8.36
C GLU A 32 -8.16 -21.77 9.79
N PHE A 33 -7.92 -23.02 10.16
CA PHE A 33 -7.35 -23.37 11.46
C PHE A 33 -5.93 -22.82 11.63
N ARG A 34 -5.08 -22.98 10.61
CA ARG A 34 -3.71 -22.46 10.64
C ARG A 34 -3.69 -20.95 10.76
N ASP A 35 -4.53 -20.26 9.98
CA ASP A 35 -4.56 -18.81 9.93
C ASP A 35 -5.08 -18.24 11.26
N ARG A 36 -6.09 -18.85 11.89
CA ARG A 36 -6.51 -18.54 13.27
C ARG A 36 -5.38 -18.69 14.29
N ARG A 37 -4.62 -19.79 14.24
CA ARG A 37 -3.49 -19.99 15.16
C ARG A 37 -2.37 -18.98 14.94
N LEU A 38 -2.10 -18.61 13.68
CA LEU A 38 -1.11 -17.58 13.36
C LEU A 38 -1.56 -16.22 13.89
N GLU A 39 -2.84 -15.89 13.74
CA GLU A 39 -3.42 -14.66 14.28
C GLU A 39 -3.31 -14.62 15.81
N GLU A 40 -3.67 -15.70 16.51
CA GLU A 40 -3.48 -15.82 17.97
C GLU A 40 -2.03 -15.56 18.38
N ILE A 41 -1.07 -16.16 17.66
CA ILE A 41 0.37 -15.97 17.93
C ILE A 41 0.79 -14.52 17.68
N VAL A 42 0.34 -13.91 16.58
CA VAL A 42 0.67 -12.51 16.24
C VAL A 42 0.09 -11.57 17.28
N LEU A 43 -1.18 -11.74 17.65
CA LEU A 43 -1.87 -10.91 18.64
C LEU A 43 -1.40 -11.16 20.07
N SER A 44 -0.74 -12.30 20.34
CA SER A 44 -0.06 -12.53 21.63
C SER A 44 1.19 -11.65 21.84
N ARG A 45 1.61 -10.91 20.81
CA ARG A 45 2.79 -10.02 20.82
C ARG A 45 2.37 -8.57 20.54
N PRO A 46 3.22 -7.59 20.89
CA PRO A 46 2.96 -6.20 20.53
C PRO A 46 2.83 -6.02 19.01
N VAL A 47 1.69 -5.48 18.57
CA VAL A 47 1.44 -5.18 17.16
C VAL A 47 2.18 -3.89 16.76
N PRO A 48 2.90 -3.88 15.62
CA PRO A 48 3.50 -2.66 15.08
C PRO A 48 2.47 -1.54 14.91
N GLN A 49 2.78 -0.37 15.45
CA GLN A 49 1.90 0.80 15.33
C GLN A 49 1.94 1.41 13.92
N HIS A 50 3.08 1.27 13.22
CA HIS A 50 3.28 1.82 11.88
C HIS A 50 3.98 0.81 10.98
N ILE A 51 3.38 0.52 9.83
CA ILE A 51 3.97 -0.27 8.76
C ILE A 51 4.13 0.61 7.51
N ALA A 52 5.28 0.49 6.84
CA ALA A 52 5.51 1.11 5.53
C ALA A 52 5.74 0.03 4.47
N ILE A 53 5.05 0.13 3.34
CA ILE A 53 5.09 -0.88 2.27
C ILE A 53 5.50 -0.23 0.94
N ILE A 54 6.53 -0.79 0.33
CA ILE A 54 6.88 -0.52 -1.06
C ILE A 54 6.19 -1.58 -1.92
N MET A 55 5.20 -1.16 -2.71
CA MET A 55 4.36 -2.06 -3.53
C MET A 55 5.05 -2.43 -4.86
N ASP A 56 6.22 -3.04 -4.77
CA ASP A 56 7.00 -3.44 -5.94
C ASP A 56 6.59 -4.84 -6.44
N GLY A 57 6.88 -5.12 -7.71
CA GLY A 57 6.72 -6.45 -8.32
C GLY A 57 5.58 -6.56 -9.33
N ASN A 58 4.69 -5.57 -9.43
CA ASN A 58 3.49 -5.63 -10.29
C ASN A 58 3.78 -6.03 -11.74
N ARG A 59 4.80 -5.42 -12.38
CA ARG A 59 5.22 -5.78 -13.75
C ARG A 59 5.82 -7.18 -13.86
N ARG A 60 6.61 -7.60 -12.86
CA ARG A 60 7.22 -8.94 -12.83
C ARG A 60 6.13 -10.01 -12.68
N TYR A 61 5.16 -9.75 -11.82
CA TYR A 61 3.98 -10.59 -11.63
C TYR A 61 3.16 -10.70 -12.92
N ALA A 62 2.86 -9.58 -13.58
CA ALA A 62 2.14 -9.59 -14.86
C ALA A 62 2.84 -10.45 -15.91
N ARG A 63 4.15 -10.24 -16.10
CA ARG A 63 4.96 -11.00 -17.07
C ARG A 63 4.98 -12.51 -16.79
N GLN A 64 5.06 -12.91 -15.52
CA GLN A 64 5.03 -14.32 -15.13
C GLN A 64 3.70 -15.01 -15.49
N LEU A 65 2.61 -14.25 -15.56
CA LEU A 65 1.27 -14.74 -15.88
C LEU A 65 0.85 -14.46 -17.32
N GLY A 66 1.72 -13.87 -18.15
CA GLY A 66 1.37 -13.46 -19.51
C GLY A 66 0.35 -12.31 -19.59
N LEU A 67 0.22 -11.53 -18.51
CA LEU A 67 -0.68 -10.38 -18.41
C LEU A 67 0.01 -9.09 -18.86
N SER A 68 -0.79 -8.07 -19.17
CA SER A 68 -0.31 -6.71 -19.41
C SER A 68 0.18 -6.05 -18.11
N ASP A 69 1.09 -5.07 -18.22
CA ASP A 69 1.55 -4.29 -17.07
C ASP A 69 0.39 -3.61 -16.33
N GLU A 70 -0.66 -3.19 -17.06
CA GLU A 70 -1.87 -2.57 -16.50
C GLU A 70 -2.65 -3.54 -15.61
N GLU A 71 -2.84 -4.79 -16.06
CA GLU A 71 -3.43 -5.85 -15.23
C GLU A 71 -2.57 -6.12 -13.99
N GLY A 72 -1.24 -6.11 -14.13
CA GLY A 72 -0.33 -6.20 -12.99
C GLY A 72 -0.58 -5.12 -11.94
N TYR A 73 -0.78 -3.87 -12.36
CA TYR A 73 -1.11 -2.77 -11.45
C TYR A 73 -2.48 -2.93 -10.80
N LEU A 74 -3.49 -3.44 -11.52
CA LEU A 74 -4.79 -3.74 -10.96
C LEU A 74 -4.72 -4.85 -9.90
N HIS A 75 -3.91 -5.90 -10.12
CA HIS A 75 -3.65 -6.92 -9.11
C HIS A 75 -2.95 -6.35 -7.87
N GLY A 76 -1.95 -5.49 -8.06
CA GLY A 76 -1.28 -4.78 -6.96
C GLY A 76 -2.27 -3.92 -6.16
N ARG A 77 -3.17 -3.19 -6.84
CA ARG A 77 -4.24 -2.42 -6.20
C ARG A 77 -5.18 -3.30 -5.38
N ASN A 78 -5.63 -4.43 -5.91
CA ASN A 78 -6.50 -5.35 -5.17
C ASN A 78 -5.78 -5.90 -3.93
N LYS A 79 -4.49 -6.24 -4.06
CA LYS A 79 -3.69 -6.70 -2.92
C LYS A 79 -3.55 -5.64 -1.84
N LEU A 80 -3.39 -4.37 -2.21
CA LEU A 80 -3.37 -3.27 -1.26
C LEU A 80 -4.68 -3.18 -0.46
N GLN A 81 -5.83 -3.42 -1.10
CA GLN A 81 -7.13 -3.41 -0.41
C GLN A 81 -7.21 -4.51 0.66
N GLU A 82 -6.73 -5.72 0.36
CA GLU A 82 -6.63 -6.81 1.34
C GLU A 82 -5.68 -6.45 2.49
N VAL A 83 -4.53 -5.86 2.18
CA VAL A 83 -3.55 -5.45 3.21
C VAL A 83 -4.11 -4.37 4.13
N LEU A 84 -4.89 -3.43 3.60
CA LEU A 84 -5.58 -2.41 4.40
C LEU A 84 -6.54 -3.06 5.40
N GLU A 85 -7.33 -4.04 4.95
CA GLU A 85 -8.26 -4.79 5.81
C GLU A 85 -7.52 -5.55 6.91
N TRP A 86 -6.44 -6.28 6.57
CA TRP A 86 -5.61 -6.96 7.57
C TRP A 86 -5.00 -5.99 8.58
N CYS A 87 -4.56 -4.81 8.15
CA CYS A 87 -4.04 -3.79 9.06
C CYS A 87 -5.11 -3.30 10.04
N TYR A 88 -6.36 -3.13 9.58
CA TYR A 88 -7.47 -2.73 10.45
C TYR A 88 -7.81 -3.84 11.46
N GLU A 89 -7.89 -5.09 11.01
CA GLU A 89 -8.20 -6.26 11.85
C GLU A 89 -7.13 -6.51 12.91
N LEU A 90 -5.85 -6.44 12.54
CA LEU A 90 -4.72 -6.63 13.45
C LEU A 90 -4.47 -5.42 14.37
N GLY A 91 -5.16 -4.29 14.15
CA GLY A 91 -5.03 -3.10 14.99
C GLY A 91 -3.81 -2.23 14.67
N VAL A 92 -3.21 -2.36 13.48
CA VAL A 92 -2.15 -1.47 12.98
C VAL A 92 -2.74 -0.06 12.80
N LYS A 93 -2.12 0.93 13.46
CA LYS A 93 -2.64 2.30 13.49
C LYS A 93 -2.29 3.11 12.26
N ILE A 94 -1.08 2.93 11.72
CA ILE A 94 -0.56 3.72 10.62
C ILE A 94 -0.07 2.79 9.52
N LEU A 95 -0.57 3.00 8.31
CA LEU A 95 -0.03 2.37 7.11
C LEU A 95 0.50 3.46 6.18
N THR A 96 1.75 3.34 5.75
CA THR A 96 2.31 4.15 4.66
C THR A 96 2.54 3.28 3.44
N VAL A 97 2.05 3.69 2.28
CA VAL A 97 2.27 2.96 1.03
C VAL A 97 2.96 3.81 -0.02
N TYR A 98 3.98 3.23 -0.65
CA TYR A 98 4.69 3.86 -1.75
C TYR A 98 3.96 3.57 -3.05
N ALA A 99 3.08 4.49 -3.46
CA ALA A 99 2.20 4.30 -4.62
C ALA A 99 2.80 4.83 -5.93
N PHE A 100 3.45 6.00 -5.92
CA PHE A 100 4.06 6.57 -7.13
C PHE A 100 5.29 7.43 -6.80
N SER A 101 6.44 7.10 -7.39
CA SER A 101 7.71 7.82 -7.14
C SER A 101 8.01 8.93 -8.14
N THR A 102 8.84 9.90 -7.75
CA THR A 102 9.38 10.92 -8.67
C THR A 102 10.14 10.30 -9.85
N GLU A 103 10.79 9.16 -9.65
CA GLU A 103 11.50 8.41 -10.69
C GLU A 103 10.53 7.70 -11.64
N ASN A 104 9.29 7.46 -11.24
CA ASN A 104 8.30 6.82 -12.11
C ASN A 104 7.91 7.71 -13.30
N PHE A 105 8.08 9.03 -13.20
CA PHE A 105 7.92 9.94 -14.34
C PHE A 105 8.92 9.67 -15.48
N LYS A 106 10.04 8.98 -15.21
CA LYS A 106 11.05 8.62 -16.23
C LYS A 106 10.67 7.38 -17.04
N ARG A 107 9.54 6.72 -16.73
CA ARG A 107 9.04 5.57 -17.48
C ARG A 107 8.38 6.01 -18.79
N SER A 108 7.96 5.04 -19.62
CA SER A 108 7.26 5.36 -20.87
C SER A 108 5.99 6.18 -20.58
N GLU A 109 5.66 7.14 -21.44
CA GLU A 109 4.49 7.99 -21.22
C GLU A 109 3.18 7.19 -21.09
N LYS A 110 3.05 6.11 -21.87
CA LYS A 110 1.89 5.21 -21.81
C LYS A 110 1.76 4.62 -20.40
N GLU A 111 2.86 4.14 -19.83
CA GLU A 111 2.87 3.57 -18.48
C GLU A 111 2.56 4.63 -17.41
N VAL A 112 3.16 5.82 -17.52
CA VAL A 112 2.88 6.95 -16.61
C VAL A 112 1.40 7.32 -16.65
N ARG A 113 0.81 7.45 -17.85
CA ARG A 113 -0.62 7.73 -18.02
C ARG A 113 -1.49 6.67 -17.36
N ASN A 114 -1.17 5.39 -17.54
CA ASN A 114 -1.92 4.29 -16.93
C ASN A 114 -1.84 4.32 -15.40
N LEU A 115 -0.66 4.56 -14.83
CA LEU A 115 -0.47 4.68 -13.37
C LEU A 115 -1.23 5.88 -12.80
N LEU A 116 -1.15 7.04 -13.44
CA LEU A 116 -1.87 8.24 -13.00
C LEU A 116 -3.39 8.05 -13.09
N ARG A 117 -3.88 7.41 -14.17
CA ARG A 117 -5.30 7.05 -14.30
C ARG A 117 -5.75 6.11 -13.19
N LEU A 118 -4.94 5.11 -12.84
CA LEU A 118 -5.25 4.22 -11.72
C LEU A 118 -5.27 5.00 -10.39
N CYS A 119 -4.33 5.91 -10.17
CA CYS A 119 -4.32 6.77 -8.97
C CYS A 119 -5.58 7.63 -8.88
N GLU A 120 -6.00 8.24 -9.98
CA GLU A 120 -7.23 9.03 -10.05
C GLU A 120 -8.46 8.20 -9.64
N ILE A 121 -8.63 7.01 -10.25
CA ILE A 121 -9.74 6.10 -9.95
C ILE A 121 -9.74 5.70 -8.46
N GLU A 122 -8.58 5.39 -7.88
CA GLU A 122 -8.50 4.95 -6.49
C GLU A 122 -8.75 6.09 -5.50
N LEU A 123 -8.31 7.32 -5.79
CA LEU A 123 -8.64 8.49 -4.97
C LEU A 123 -10.15 8.81 -5.02
N GLU A 124 -10.77 8.68 -6.20
CA GLU A 124 -12.22 8.85 -6.34
C GLU A 124 -12.98 7.77 -5.57
N ARG A 125 -12.55 6.51 -5.66
CA ARG A 125 -13.12 5.40 -4.87
C ARG A 125 -12.98 5.62 -3.38
N ALA A 126 -11.81 6.07 -2.93
CA ALA A 126 -11.57 6.35 -1.52
C ALA A 126 -12.54 7.42 -0.95
N LEU A 127 -12.96 8.40 -1.75
CA LEU A 127 -13.95 9.40 -1.32
C LEU A 127 -15.33 8.80 -1.00
N GLY A 128 -15.70 7.70 -1.64
CA GLY A 128 -16.98 7.01 -1.44
C GLY A 128 -16.88 5.72 -0.65
N ASP A 129 -15.69 5.35 -0.17
CA ASP A 129 -15.48 4.06 0.47
C ASP A 129 -16.00 4.06 1.90
N SER A 130 -17.10 3.33 2.11
CA SER A 130 -17.70 3.19 3.44
C SER A 130 -16.72 2.64 4.49
N ARG A 131 -15.69 1.87 4.11
CA ARG A 131 -14.68 1.33 5.03
C ARG A 131 -13.81 2.42 5.61
N ILE A 132 -13.49 3.47 4.84
CA ILE A 132 -12.71 4.63 5.33
C ILE A 132 -13.49 5.37 6.42
N HIS A 133 -14.78 5.58 6.22
CA HIS A 133 -15.62 6.28 7.18
C HIS A 133 -15.94 5.41 8.41
N LYS A 134 -16.32 4.15 8.22
CA LYS A 134 -16.63 3.21 9.32
C LYS A 134 -15.43 2.95 10.23
N ASN A 135 -14.23 2.93 9.66
CA ASN A 135 -13.00 2.74 10.43
C ASN A 135 -12.31 4.05 10.80
N GLU A 136 -12.93 5.22 10.57
CA GLU A 136 -12.33 6.53 10.84
C GLU A 136 -10.86 6.60 10.39
N VAL A 137 -10.65 6.37 9.09
CA VAL A 137 -9.31 6.33 8.48
C VAL A 137 -8.96 7.73 7.97
N ARG A 138 -7.99 8.37 8.61
CA ARG A 138 -7.41 9.62 8.10
C ARG A 138 -6.48 9.33 6.94
N VAL A 139 -6.83 9.82 5.75
CA VAL A 139 -6.00 9.68 4.56
C VAL A 139 -5.13 10.92 4.41
N ASN A 140 -3.82 10.72 4.33
CA ASN A 140 -2.85 11.77 4.00
C ASN A 140 -2.16 11.40 2.69
N ILE A 141 -2.01 12.37 1.78
CA ILE A 141 -1.19 12.20 0.59
C ILE A 141 0.13 12.93 0.83
N VAL A 142 1.24 12.20 0.72
CA VAL A 142 2.59 12.71 0.96
C VAL A 142 3.40 12.70 -0.34
N GLY A 143 4.15 13.77 -0.60
CA GLY A 143 4.91 13.96 -1.83
C GLY A 143 4.51 15.23 -2.59
N ARG A 144 4.98 15.35 -3.84
CA ARG A 144 4.89 16.57 -4.64
C ARG A 144 3.65 16.60 -5.49
N LEU A 145 2.53 16.95 -4.87
CA LEU A 145 1.22 17.02 -5.51
C LEU A 145 1.22 17.95 -6.73
N GLU A 146 2.02 19.03 -6.71
CA GLU A 146 2.14 19.98 -7.81
C GLU A 146 2.69 19.36 -9.11
N LEU A 147 3.36 18.21 -9.03
CA LEU A 147 3.83 17.46 -10.21
C LEU A 147 2.75 16.56 -10.81
N LEU A 148 1.62 16.37 -10.12
CA LEU A 148 0.52 15.54 -10.58
C LEU A 148 -0.48 16.36 -11.41
N PRO A 149 -1.24 15.72 -12.32
CA PRO A 149 -2.38 16.34 -12.98
C PRO A 149 -3.37 17.02 -12.01
N GLU A 150 -3.96 18.15 -12.41
CA GLU A 150 -4.82 18.97 -11.53
C GLU A 150 -6.02 18.20 -10.95
N ASN A 151 -6.61 17.30 -11.72
CA ASN A 151 -7.70 16.43 -11.27
C ASN A 151 -7.28 15.56 -10.09
N ILE A 152 -6.10 14.94 -10.15
CA ILE A 152 -5.52 14.15 -9.04
C ILE A 152 -5.24 15.04 -7.84
N GLN A 153 -4.70 16.24 -8.05
CA GLN A 153 -4.47 17.21 -6.97
C GLN A 153 -5.78 17.58 -6.25
N LYS A 154 -6.85 17.84 -7.00
CA LYS A 154 -8.17 18.19 -6.46
C LYS A 154 -8.74 17.03 -5.65
N LEU A 155 -8.66 15.80 -6.16
CA LEU A 155 -9.11 14.59 -5.45
C LEU A 155 -8.30 14.36 -4.16
N ALA A 156 -6.96 14.46 -4.23
CA ALA A 156 -6.07 14.34 -3.08
C ALA A 156 -6.43 15.34 -1.98
N LYS A 157 -6.62 16.63 -2.33
CA LYS A 157 -7.03 17.66 -1.37
C LYS A 157 -8.41 17.36 -0.77
N LYS A 158 -9.35 16.89 -1.59
CA LYS A 158 -10.72 16.57 -1.16
C LYS A 158 -10.73 15.42 -0.15
N ILE A 159 -10.02 14.32 -0.40
CA ILE A 159 -10.00 13.17 0.52
C ILE A 159 -9.31 13.53 1.84
N MET A 160 -8.17 14.23 1.78
CA MET A 160 -7.47 14.72 2.97
C MET A 160 -8.37 15.63 3.81
N TYR A 161 -9.10 16.55 3.18
CA TYR A 161 -10.02 17.44 3.87
C TYR A 161 -11.19 16.66 4.52
N SER A 162 -11.80 15.73 3.79
CA SER A 162 -12.95 14.96 4.28
C SER A 162 -12.63 14.02 5.45
N THR A 163 -11.38 13.57 5.55
CA THR A 163 -10.93 12.61 6.57
C THR A 163 -10.04 13.24 7.65
N LYS A 164 -9.82 14.57 7.63
CA LYS A 164 -8.84 15.26 8.50
C LYS A 164 -9.11 15.11 10.00
N HIS A 165 -10.37 14.90 10.39
CA HIS A 165 -10.79 14.75 11.79
C HIS A 165 -10.75 13.30 12.28
N TYR A 166 -10.52 12.35 11.38
CA TYR A 166 -10.42 10.94 11.75
C TYR A 166 -9.08 10.66 12.46
N SER A 167 -9.10 9.68 13.37
CA SER A 167 -7.94 9.40 14.22
C SER A 167 -7.74 7.92 14.57
N LYS A 168 -8.70 7.04 14.24
CA LYS A 168 -8.62 5.62 14.59
C LYS A 168 -7.52 4.90 13.81
N HIS A 169 -7.40 5.20 12.52
CA HIS A 169 -6.31 4.73 11.65
C HIS A 169 -5.82 5.87 10.75
N ILE A 170 -4.57 5.76 10.29
CA ILE A 170 -3.93 6.71 9.37
C ILE A 170 -3.40 5.95 8.17
N LEU A 171 -3.80 6.39 6.97
CA LEU A 171 -3.25 5.91 5.70
C LEU A 171 -2.46 7.03 5.03
N ASN A 172 -1.14 6.87 4.94
CA ASN A 172 -0.28 7.77 4.18
C ASN A 172 -0.02 7.18 2.80
N ILE A 173 -0.41 7.88 1.75
CA ILE A 173 -0.18 7.46 0.36
C ILE A 173 0.91 8.34 -0.24
N ALA A 174 2.05 7.75 -0.56
CA ALA A 174 3.16 8.46 -1.16
C ALA A 174 2.96 8.58 -2.68
N LEU A 175 2.65 9.80 -3.15
CA LEU A 175 2.41 10.12 -4.57
C LEU A 175 3.35 11.22 -5.04
N ALA A 176 3.99 10.99 -6.19
CA ALA A 176 5.11 11.83 -6.65
C ALA A 176 6.13 12.06 -5.51
N TYR A 177 6.40 11.00 -4.75
CA TYR A 177 7.25 11.05 -3.57
C TYR A 177 8.67 10.60 -3.90
N GLY A 178 9.65 11.24 -3.26
CA GLY A 178 11.05 10.81 -3.25
C GLY A 178 11.71 11.21 -1.93
N GLY A 179 12.27 10.25 -1.19
CA GLY A 179 12.79 10.51 0.16
C GLY A 179 13.93 11.53 0.20
N ARG A 180 14.81 11.53 -0.81
CA ARG A 180 15.84 12.59 -0.94
C ARG A 180 15.23 13.96 -1.17
N GLN A 181 14.15 14.02 -1.92
CA GLN A 181 13.47 15.27 -2.21
C GLN A 181 12.76 15.83 -0.98
N GLU A 182 12.13 14.97 -0.17
CA GLU A 182 11.53 15.36 1.11
C GLU A 182 12.57 15.97 2.06
N ILE A 183 13.76 15.38 2.16
CA ILE A 183 14.87 15.93 2.95
C ILE A 183 15.30 17.31 2.42
N ILE A 184 15.44 17.46 1.10
CA ILE A 184 15.78 18.75 0.48
C ILE A 184 14.71 19.80 0.78
N ASP A 185 13.43 19.42 0.75
CA ASP A 185 12.31 20.32 1.01
C ASP A 185 12.32 20.78 2.48
N ALA A 186 12.59 19.88 3.43
CA ALA A 186 12.77 20.21 4.84
C ALA A 186 13.95 21.17 5.06
N ILE A 187 15.13 20.88 4.48
CA ILE A 187 16.32 21.74 4.57
C ILE A 187 16.03 23.13 3.98
N THR A 188 15.33 23.20 2.84
CA THR A 188 15.00 24.46 2.18
C THR A 188 14.07 25.33 3.06
N ARG A 189 13.10 24.71 3.75
CA ARG A 189 12.24 25.41 4.72
C ARG A 189 13.03 25.90 5.93
N ILE A 190 13.89 25.06 6.50
CA ILE A 190 14.77 25.43 7.62
C ILE A 190 15.65 26.63 7.23
N ALA A 191 16.30 26.57 6.07
CA ALA A 191 17.16 27.66 5.60
C ALA A 191 16.40 28.98 5.41
N ARG A 192 15.14 28.90 4.95
CA ARG A 192 14.26 30.08 4.84
C ARG A 192 13.92 30.65 6.22
N ASP A 193 13.53 29.83 7.17
CA ASP A 193 13.18 30.27 8.51
C ASP A 193 14.38 30.86 9.27
N VAL A 194 15.58 30.31 9.06
CA VAL A 194 16.84 30.90 9.57
C VAL A 194 17.09 32.26 8.95
N LYS A 195 16.97 32.39 7.62
CA LYS A 195 17.16 33.67 6.92
C LYS A 195 16.15 34.73 7.36
N GLU A 196 14.93 34.34 7.70
CA GLU A 196 13.86 35.21 8.20
C GLU A 196 13.95 35.48 9.71
N GLY A 197 14.94 34.91 10.42
CA GLY A 197 15.12 35.08 11.86
C GLY A 197 14.08 34.35 12.72
N LYS A 198 13.31 33.42 12.15
CA LYS A 198 12.29 32.61 12.85
C LYS A 198 12.88 31.38 13.55
N LEU A 199 14.09 30.99 13.18
CA LEU A 199 14.81 29.84 13.74
C LEU A 199 16.30 30.19 13.87
N SER A 200 16.91 29.90 15.02
CA SER A 200 18.37 29.98 15.18
C SER A 200 19.02 28.69 14.68
N ILE A 201 20.26 28.78 14.18
CA ILE A 201 21.01 27.62 13.68
C ILE A 201 21.28 26.63 14.83
N GLU A 202 21.51 27.16 16.03
CA GLU A 202 21.76 26.40 17.25
C GLU A 202 20.54 25.57 17.69
N ASP A 203 19.33 25.97 17.29
CA ASP A 203 18.08 25.24 17.55
C ASP A 203 17.82 24.09 16.56
N ILE A 204 18.67 23.92 15.53
CA ILE A 204 18.54 22.85 14.54
C ILE A 204 19.07 21.55 15.13
N ASN A 205 18.17 20.59 15.32
CA ASN A 205 18.46 19.23 15.77
C ASN A 205 17.49 18.24 15.13
N GLU A 206 17.63 16.94 15.41
CA GLU A 206 16.79 15.89 14.83
C GLU A 206 15.29 16.11 15.07
N LYS A 207 14.92 16.56 16.27
CA LYS A 207 13.53 16.85 16.64
C LYS A 207 12.98 18.02 15.83
N LYS A 208 13.77 19.10 15.70
CA LYS A 208 13.39 20.26 14.88
C LYS A 208 13.27 19.85 13.41
N PHE A 209 14.26 19.15 12.86
CA PHE A 209 14.25 18.64 11.49
C PHE A 209 13.01 17.80 11.18
N SER A 210 12.64 16.89 12.09
CA SER A 210 11.46 16.01 11.93
C SER A 210 10.12 16.76 11.90
N SER A 211 10.09 18.04 12.31
CA SER A 211 8.89 18.88 12.29
C SER A 211 8.70 19.72 11.02
N TYR A 212 9.70 19.73 10.13
CA TYR A 212 9.69 20.51 8.89
C TYR A 212 9.18 19.70 7.70
#